data_AF-A0A397CGM3-F1
#
_entry.id   AF-A0A397CGM3-F1
#
_cell.length_a   1.000
_cell.length_b   1.000
_cell.length_c   1.000
_cell.angle_alpha   90.00
_cell.angle_beta   90.00
_cell.angle_gamma   90.00
#
_symmetry.space_group_name_H-M   'P 1'
#
loop_
_entity.id
_entity.type
_entity.pdbx_description
1 polymer ?
#
loop_
_entity_poly.entity_id
_entity_poly.type
_entity_poly.pdbx_seq_one_letter_code
_entity_poly.pdbx_strand_id
1 'polypeptide(L)'
;MIHPNSNFRKVWDTIIAVMVLYVCYLTPLYLAFDFLDWEPLYPVEATMNVCFVIDMVLSFRTGIFASGEVRMDAKFVAKHYLQSWFLIDLLSNVPFDKVFSDSSMNKQNSTVKFVKLEKLPKLLRFGILLKYLRQYAKYYNLLLTTSAMVLCLHCFAYDS
;
A
#
# COMPACT_ATOMS: atom_id res chain seq x y z
N MET A 1 20.02 -8.14 3.01
CA MET A 1 18.59 -8.47 3.17
C MET A 1 18.12 -7.92 4.49
N ILE A 2 16.89 -7.43 4.55
CA ILE A 2 16.32 -6.79 5.74
C ILE A 2 15.48 -7.83 6.49
N HIS A 3 15.72 -7.93 7.80
CA HIS A 3 14.92 -8.82 8.63
C HIS A 3 13.51 -8.23 8.79
N PRO A 4 12.43 -9.01 8.60
CA PRO A 4 11.05 -8.51 8.67
C PRO A 4 10.70 -7.87 10.03
N ASN A 5 11.27 -8.38 11.12
CA ASN A 5 11.04 -7.82 12.47
C ASN A 5 11.97 -6.66 12.85
N SER A 6 12.83 -6.18 11.95
CA SER A 6 13.73 -5.05 12.25
C SER A 6 12.93 -3.77 12.52
N ASN A 7 13.42 -2.93 13.45
CA ASN A 7 12.77 -1.66 13.78
C ASN A 7 12.65 -0.75 12.55
N PHE A 8 13.68 -0.72 11.71
CA PHE A 8 13.66 0.00 10.43
C PHE A 8 12.48 -0.43 9.55
N ARG A 9 12.31 -1.75 9.32
CA ARG A 9 11.24 -2.26 8.46
C ARG A 9 9.86 -1.94 9.04
N LYS A 10 9.68 -2.08 10.35
CA LYS A 10 8.42 -1.74 11.03
C LYS A 10 8.06 -0.27 10.87
N VAL A 11 9.02 0.64 11.09
CA VAL A 11 8.79 2.09 10.95
C VAL A 11 8.47 2.43 9.50
N TRP A 12 9.22 1.86 8.55
CA TRP A 12 8.98 2.05 7.12
C TRP A 12 7.59 1.58 6.69
N ASP A 13 7.20 0.35 7.07
CA ASP A 13 5.87 -0.19 6.74
C ASP A 13 4.76 0.67 7.34
N THR A 14 4.95 1.25 8.54
CA THR A 14 3.99 2.18 9.16
C THR A 14 3.88 3.48 8.35
N ILE A 15 5.00 4.06 7.90
CA ILE A 15 4.99 5.27 7.06
C ILE A 15 4.24 4.99 5.76
N ILE A 16 4.54 3.87 5.10
CA ILE A 16 3.86 3.47 3.86
C ILE A 16 2.36 3.25 4.10
N ALA A 17 1.97 2.61 5.20
CA ALA A 17 0.56 2.43 5.54
C ALA A 17 -0.19 3.76 5.69
N VAL A 18 0.42 4.76 6.34
CA VAL A 18 -0.16 6.12 6.47
C VAL A 18 -0.27 6.80 5.10
N MET A 19 0.75 6.70 4.26
CA MET A 19 0.70 7.24 2.89
C MET A 19 -0.39 6.58 2.04
N VAL A 20 -0.55 5.25 2.13
CA VAL A 20 -1.61 4.52 1.44
C VAL A 20 -2.99 4.98 1.91
N LEU A 21 -3.21 5.16 3.21
CA LEU A 21 -4.46 5.69 3.74
C LEU A 21 -4.79 7.08 3.19
N TYR A 22 -3.80 7.98 3.19
CA TYR A 22 -3.95 9.33 2.64
C TYR A 22 -4.35 9.29 1.15
N VAL A 23 -3.67 8.49 0.35
CA VAL A 23 -3.96 8.34 -1.08
C VAL A 23 -5.34 7.69 -1.31
N CYS A 24 -5.70 6.67 -0.53
CA CYS A 24 -7.02 6.04 -0.60
C CYS A 24 -8.16 7.00 -0.27
N TYR A 25 -7.92 7.99 0.61
CA TYR A 25 -8.88 9.05 0.91
C TYR A 25 -8.95 10.13 -0.17
N LEU A 26 -7.81 10.58 -0.70
CA LEU A 26 -7.78 11.59 -1.77
C LEU A 26 -8.31 11.08 -3.11
N THR A 27 -8.06 9.81 -3.45
CA THR A 27 -8.46 9.22 -4.73
C THR A 27 -9.96 9.41 -5.05
N PRO A 28 -10.93 9.08 -4.16
CA PRO A 28 -12.34 9.36 -4.40
C PRO A 28 -12.67 10.85 -4.42
N LEU A 29 -11.94 11.71 -3.70
CA LEU A 29 -12.12 13.16 -3.79
C LEU A 29 -11.72 13.72 -5.15
N TYR A 30 -10.59 13.28 -5.71
CA TYR A 30 -10.19 13.61 -7.09
C TYR A 30 -11.21 13.12 -8.12
N LEU A 31 -11.90 12.01 -7.85
CA LEU A 31 -12.94 11.47 -8.73
C LEU A 31 -14.25 12.26 -8.64
N ALA A 32 -14.63 12.70 -7.44
CA ALA A 32 -15.90 13.38 -7.20
C ALA A 32 -15.84 14.88 -7.49
N PHE A 33 -14.67 15.50 -7.31
CA PHE A 33 -14.45 16.94 -7.44
C PHE A 33 -13.36 17.23 -8.48
N ASP A 34 -13.58 16.76 -9.71
CA ASP A 34 -12.63 16.94 -10.82
C ASP A 34 -12.52 18.39 -11.32
N PHE A 35 -13.44 19.27 -10.92
CA PHE A 35 -13.47 20.69 -11.25
C PHE A 35 -12.62 21.59 -10.33
N LEU A 36 -12.07 21.05 -9.23
CA LEU A 36 -11.16 21.77 -8.35
C LEU A 36 -9.73 21.74 -8.88
N ASP A 37 -8.95 22.78 -8.57
CA ASP A 37 -7.53 22.81 -8.89
C ASP A 37 -6.72 21.98 -7.89
N TRP A 38 -6.17 20.88 -8.37
CA TRP A 38 -5.38 19.93 -7.60
C TRP A 38 -3.87 20.03 -7.88
N GLU A 39 -3.44 20.94 -8.77
CA GLU A 39 -2.03 21.13 -9.10
C GLU A 39 -1.11 21.31 -7.88
N PRO A 40 -1.52 22.03 -6.81
CA PRO A 40 -0.67 22.18 -5.62
C PRO A 40 -0.33 20.86 -4.91
N LEU A 41 -1.12 19.79 -5.10
CA LEU A 41 -0.89 18.48 -4.47
C LEU A 41 0.01 17.56 -5.32
N TYR A 42 0.27 17.90 -6.58
CA TYR A 42 1.08 17.05 -7.48
C TYR A 42 2.50 16.75 -6.95
N PRO A 43 3.24 17.69 -6.34
CA PRO A 43 4.56 17.38 -5.76
C PRO A 43 4.48 16.36 -4.61
N VAL A 44 3.43 16.43 -3.80
CA VAL A 44 3.20 15.50 -2.69
C VAL A 44 2.87 14.11 -3.23
N GLU A 45 1.98 14.02 -4.22
CA GLU A 45 1.63 12.77 -4.88
C GLU A 45 2.86 12.14 -5.57
N ALA A 46 3.68 12.95 -6.26
CA ALA A 46 4.92 12.48 -6.87
C ALA A 46 5.89 11.89 -5.84
N THR A 47 6.04 12.56 -4.69
CA THR A 47 6.88 12.06 -3.59
C THR A 47 6.38 10.72 -3.05
N MET A 48 5.06 10.58 -2.83
CA MET A 48 4.46 9.33 -2.37
C MET A 48 4.63 8.20 -3.39
N ASN A 49 4.46 8.48 -4.68
CA ASN A 49 4.70 7.49 -5.74
C ASN A 49 6.15 6.99 -5.72
N VAL A 50 7.13 7.87 -5.50
CA VAL A 50 8.54 7.48 -5.33
C VAL A 50 8.72 6.58 -4.09
N CYS A 51 8.10 6.94 -2.97
CA CYS A 51 8.13 6.12 -1.75
C CYS A 51 7.54 4.72 -1.98
N PHE A 52 6.44 4.58 -2.71
CA PHE A 52 5.84 3.29 -3.04
C PHE A 52 6.73 2.44 -3.95
N VAL A 53 7.41 3.05 -4.92
CA VAL A 53 8.40 2.34 -5.75
C VAL A 53 9.58 1.86 -4.90
N ILE A 54 10.06 2.67 -3.96
CA ILE A 54 11.11 2.26 -3.01
C ILE A 54 10.61 1.09 -2.14
N ASP A 55 9.38 1.16 -1.64
CA ASP A 55 8.79 0.08 -0.86
C ASP A 55 8.69 -1.24 -1.64
N MET A 56 8.30 -1.16 -2.92
CA MET A 56 8.31 -2.31 -3.83
C MET A 56 9.71 -2.94 -3.90
N VAL A 57 10.77 -2.13 -4.08
CA VAL A 57 12.16 -2.61 -4.10
C VAL A 57 12.59 -3.19 -2.75
N LEU A 58 12.21 -2.56 -1.64
CA LEU A 58 12.51 -3.06 -0.29
C LEU A 58 11.80 -4.38 0.01
N SER A 59 10.61 -4.59 -0.54
CA SER A 59 9.85 -5.84 -0.43
C SER A 59 10.59 -7.02 -1.09
N PHE A 60 11.33 -6.82 -2.18
CA PHE A 60 12.24 -7.85 -2.72
C PHE A 60 13.43 -8.18 -1.80
N ARG A 61 13.83 -7.24 -0.93
CA ARG A 61 15.01 -7.38 -0.06
C ARG A 61 14.67 -7.81 1.35
N THR A 62 13.38 -7.97 1.68
CA THR A 62 12.91 -8.26 3.05
C THR A 62 12.50 -9.72 3.16
N GLY A 63 12.99 -10.40 4.20
CA GLY A 63 12.68 -11.80 4.44
C GLY A 63 11.20 -12.03 4.73
N ILE A 64 10.70 -13.22 4.38
CA ILE A 64 9.31 -13.62 4.61
C ILE A 64 9.25 -14.81 5.56
N PHE A 65 8.16 -14.90 6.33
CA PHE A 65 7.89 -16.08 7.16
C PHE A 65 7.36 -17.21 6.26
N ALA A 66 8.10 -18.31 6.18
CA ALA A 66 7.71 -19.50 5.44
C ALA A 66 7.79 -20.70 6.38
N SER A 67 6.67 -21.40 6.58
CA SER A 67 6.58 -22.60 7.42
C SER A 67 7.05 -22.42 8.87
N GLY A 68 6.82 -21.25 9.47
CA GLY A 68 7.17 -20.96 10.87
C GLY A 68 8.57 -20.36 11.06
N GLU A 69 9.41 -20.35 10.03
CA GLU A 69 10.76 -19.77 10.08
C GLU A 69 10.89 -18.56 9.16
N VAL A 70 11.80 -17.63 9.51
CA VAL A 70 12.12 -16.48 8.65
C VAL A 70 13.09 -16.93 7.57
N ARG A 71 12.62 -16.98 6.32
CA ARG A 71 13.49 -17.28 5.18
C ARG A 71 14.10 -15.99 4.64
N MET A 72 15.41 -15.89 4.79
CA MET A 72 16.24 -14.77 4.32
C MET A 72 16.97 -15.11 3.02
N ASP A 73 16.35 -15.86 2.10
CA ASP A 73 16.91 -16.11 0.76
C ASP A 73 16.27 -15.14 -0.25
N ALA A 74 17.10 -14.27 -0.83
CA ALA A 74 16.66 -13.23 -1.77
C ALA A 74 16.00 -13.83 -3.03
N LYS A 75 16.49 -14.98 -3.53
CA LYS A 75 15.93 -15.60 -4.74
C LYS A 75 14.54 -16.17 -4.44
N PHE A 76 14.37 -16.80 -3.28
CA PHE A 76 13.08 -17.31 -2.83
C PHE A 76 12.07 -16.18 -2.62
N VAL A 77 12.46 -15.13 -1.89
CA VAL A 77 11.62 -13.94 -1.65
C VAL A 77 11.20 -13.30 -2.97
N ALA A 78 12.15 -13.08 -3.89
CA ALA A 78 11.87 -12.48 -5.18
C ALA A 78 10.88 -13.31 -6.00
N LYS A 79 11.08 -14.63 -6.11
CA LYS A 79 10.16 -15.51 -6.85
C LYS A 79 8.76 -15.50 -6.26
N HIS A 80 8.65 -15.59 -4.93
CA HIS A 80 7.36 -15.57 -4.25
C HIS A 80 6.64 -14.22 -4.42
N TYR A 81 7.39 -13.12 -4.30
CA TYR A 81 6.84 -11.76 -4.47
C TYR A 81 6.40 -11.49 -5.90
N LEU A 82 7.17 -11.92 -6.91
CA LEU A 82 6.82 -11.83 -8.33
C LEU A 82 5.51 -12.57 -8.66
N GLN A 83 5.25 -13.71 -8.03
CA GLN A 83 4.06 -14.53 -8.27
C GLN A 83 2.80 -14.01 -7.55
N SER A 84 2.94 -13.20 -6.52
CA SER A 84 1.82 -12.83 -5.63
C SER A 84 1.42 -11.36 -5.74
N TRP A 85 2.32 -10.44 -5.40
CA TRP A 85 1.98 -9.03 -5.19
C TRP A 85 2.64 -8.07 -6.19
N PHE A 86 3.73 -8.49 -6.84
CA PHE A 86 4.47 -7.62 -7.73
C PHE A 86 3.62 -7.01 -8.84
N LEU A 87 2.71 -7.78 -9.47
CA LEU A 87 1.85 -7.25 -10.53
C LEU A 87 0.91 -6.14 -10.02
N ILE A 88 0.41 -6.28 -8.79
CA ILE A 88 -0.48 -5.27 -8.17
C ILE A 88 0.33 -4.02 -7.84
N ASP A 89 1.51 -4.19 -7.23
CA ASP A 89 2.39 -3.08 -6.84
C ASP A 89 2.95 -2.36 -8.09
N LEU A 90 3.22 -3.09 -9.17
CA LEU A 90 3.66 -2.53 -10.45
C LEU A 90 2.54 -1.72 -11.11
N LEU A 91 1.36 -2.33 -11.30
CA LEU A 91 0.24 -1.64 -11.95
C LEU A 91 -0.20 -0.40 -11.15
N SER A 92 -0.30 -0.49 -9.82
CA SER A 92 -0.76 0.65 -9.00
C SER A 92 0.19 1.86 -8.95
N ASN A 93 1.48 1.65 -9.27
CA ASN A 93 2.52 2.68 -9.22
C ASN A 93 2.91 3.24 -10.60
N VAL A 94 2.44 2.63 -11.69
CA VAL A 94 2.68 3.14 -13.05
C VAL A 94 1.81 4.36 -13.33
N PRO A 95 2.37 5.51 -13.78
CA PRO A 95 1.61 6.71 -14.11
C PRO A 95 0.93 6.57 -15.48
N PHE A 96 -0.14 5.77 -15.52
CA PHE A 96 -0.87 5.46 -16.76
C PHE A 96 -1.42 6.70 -17.46
N ASP A 97 -1.82 7.73 -16.72
CA ASP A 97 -2.29 9.01 -17.24
C ASP A 97 -1.27 9.62 -18.25
N LYS A 98 0.04 9.53 -17.96
CA LYS A 98 1.11 10.03 -18.84
C LYS A 98 1.38 9.09 -20.02
N VAL A 99 1.37 7.78 -19.79
CA VAL A 99 1.61 6.76 -20.82
C VAL A 99 0.52 6.77 -21.89
N PHE A 100 -0.74 6.98 -21.49
CA PHE A 100 -1.87 7.03 -22.41
C PHE A 100 -2.01 8.38 -23.11
N SER A 101 -1.68 9.50 -22.45
CA SER A 101 -1.67 10.83 -23.08
C SER A 101 -0.70 10.90 -24.26
N ASP A 102 0.54 10.40 -24.11
CA ASP A 102 1.52 10.37 -25.21
C ASP A 102 1.13 9.42 -26.36
N SER A 103 0.43 8.32 -26.06
CA SER A 103 0.03 7.33 -27.07
C SER A 103 -1.28 7.68 -27.80
N SER A 104 -2.10 8.55 -27.22
CA SER A 104 -3.37 8.99 -27.83
C SER A 104 -3.22 10.13 -28.83
N MET A 105 -2.03 10.73 -28.97
CA MET A 105 -1.69 11.60 -30.12
C MET A 105 -1.79 10.90 -31.49
N ASN A 106 -1.99 9.57 -31.54
CA ASN A 106 -1.97 8.81 -32.80
C ASN A 106 -3.23 7.98 -33.11
N LYS A 107 -4.34 8.10 -32.36
CA LYS A 107 -5.57 7.35 -32.69
C LYS A 107 -6.87 8.05 -32.29
N GLN A 108 -7.40 8.79 -33.25
CA GLN A 108 -8.76 9.30 -33.29
C GLN A 108 -9.75 8.10 -33.33
N ASN A 109 -10.84 8.19 -32.56
CA ASN A 109 -12.00 7.27 -32.48
C ASN A 109 -11.93 6.06 -31.51
N SER A 110 -11.88 6.30 -30.18
CA SER A 110 -12.59 5.48 -29.15
C SER A 110 -12.49 6.03 -27.70
N THR A 111 -12.16 7.31 -27.53
CA THR A 111 -11.51 7.88 -26.33
C THR A 111 -12.37 7.89 -25.05
N VAL A 112 -13.70 7.87 -25.14
CA VAL A 112 -14.58 8.06 -23.97
C VAL A 112 -14.59 6.87 -22.99
N LYS A 113 -14.19 5.66 -23.43
CA LYS A 113 -14.16 4.47 -22.56
C LYS A 113 -12.83 4.26 -21.84
N PHE A 114 -11.72 4.76 -22.38
CA PHE A 114 -10.38 4.52 -21.82
C PHE A 114 -9.96 5.52 -20.74
N VAL A 115 -10.51 6.74 -20.74
CA VAL A 115 -10.28 7.74 -19.68
C VAL A 115 -10.76 7.25 -18.30
N LYS A 116 -11.71 6.31 -18.24
CA LYS A 116 -12.10 5.68 -16.96
C LYS A 116 -11.12 4.59 -16.50
N LEU A 117 -10.36 4.00 -17.43
CA LEU A 117 -9.43 2.90 -17.14
C LEU A 117 -8.12 3.39 -16.52
N GLU A 118 -7.69 4.62 -16.80
CA GLU A 118 -6.48 5.22 -16.21
C GLU A 118 -6.57 5.38 -14.69
N LYS A 119 -7.80 5.45 -14.15
CA LYS A 119 -8.07 5.57 -12.72
C LYS A 119 -8.22 4.22 -12.01
N LEU A 120 -8.38 3.10 -12.75
CA LEU A 120 -8.46 1.75 -12.16
C LEU A 120 -7.18 1.30 -11.42
N PRO A 121 -5.97 1.59 -11.92
CA PRO A 121 -4.73 1.32 -11.18
C PRO A 121 -4.69 2.03 -9.83
N LYS A 122 -5.29 3.22 -9.71
CA LYS A 122 -5.43 3.93 -8.44
C LYS A 122 -6.35 3.16 -7.47
N LEU A 123 -7.34 2.41 -7.97
CA LEU A 123 -8.16 1.51 -7.16
C LEU A 123 -7.40 0.28 -6.65
N LEU A 124 -6.38 -0.20 -7.39
CA LEU A 124 -5.53 -1.31 -6.92
C LEU A 124 -4.79 -0.95 -5.62
N ARG A 125 -4.60 0.34 -5.33
CA ARG A 125 -4.03 0.84 -4.07
C ARG A 125 -4.88 0.47 -2.85
N PHE A 126 -6.20 0.28 -3.00
CA PHE A 126 -7.03 -0.27 -1.92
C PHE A 126 -6.70 -1.73 -1.62
N GLY A 127 -6.28 -2.52 -2.63
CA GLY A 127 -5.77 -3.87 -2.41
C GLY A 127 -4.48 -3.87 -1.58
N ILE A 128 -3.63 -2.87 -1.79
CA ILE A 128 -2.43 -2.64 -0.99
C ILE A 128 -2.82 -2.24 0.44
N LEU A 129 -3.80 -1.36 0.62
CA LEU A 129 -4.34 -1.04 1.94
C LEU A 129 -4.82 -2.30 2.66
N LEU A 130 -5.60 -3.15 1.99
CA LEU A 130 -6.09 -4.41 2.56
C LEU A 130 -4.95 -5.38 2.91
N LYS A 131 -3.88 -5.43 2.12
CA LYS A 131 -2.66 -6.19 2.40
C LYS A 131 -2.01 -5.73 3.71
N TYR A 132 -1.76 -4.42 3.85
CA TYR A 132 -1.19 -3.86 5.06
C TYR A 132 -2.13 -4.04 6.26
N LEU A 133 -3.41 -3.71 6.10
CA LEU A 133 -4.41 -3.93 7.13
C LEU A 133 -4.47 -5.39 7.56
N ARG A 134 -4.36 -6.37 6.65
CA ARG A 134 -4.34 -7.79 7.04
C ARG A 134 -3.04 -8.17 7.78
N GLN A 135 -1.91 -7.64 7.34
CA GLN A 135 -0.61 -7.84 7.99
C GLN A 135 -0.61 -7.26 9.42
N TYR A 136 -1.20 -6.08 9.61
CA TYR A 136 -1.32 -5.41 10.91
C TYR A 136 -2.52 -5.88 11.74
N ALA A 137 -3.61 -6.35 11.12
CA ALA A 137 -4.79 -6.89 11.81
C ALA A 137 -4.45 -8.18 12.57
N LYS A 138 -3.44 -8.92 12.10
CA LYS A 138 -2.85 -10.04 12.84
C LYS A 138 -2.33 -9.61 14.22
N TYR A 139 -1.86 -8.37 14.35
CA TYR A 139 -1.44 -7.75 15.61
C TYR A 139 -2.57 -6.98 16.31
N TYR A 140 -3.59 -6.50 15.58
CA TYR A 140 -4.78 -5.84 16.16
C TYR A 140 -5.53 -6.75 17.12
N ASN A 141 -5.76 -8.02 16.76
CA ASN A 141 -6.43 -8.97 17.66
C ASN A 141 -5.63 -9.20 18.96
N LEU A 142 -4.29 -9.17 18.89
CA LEU A 142 -3.42 -9.29 20.06
C LEU A 142 -3.44 -8.00 20.91
N LEU A 143 -3.47 -6.83 20.28
CA LEU A 143 -3.63 -5.53 20.96
C LEU A 143 -5.00 -5.43 21.66
N LEU A 144 -6.07 -5.90 21.01
CA LEU A 144 -7.42 -5.89 21.54
C LEU A 144 -7.59 -6.85 22.71
N THR A 145 -7.01 -8.06 22.64
CA THR A 145 -7.06 -9.02 23.76
C THR A 145 -6.24 -8.52 24.95
N THR A 146 -5.07 -7.93 24.71
CA THR A 146 -4.25 -7.35 25.79
C THR A 146 -4.91 -6.13 26.41
N SER A 147 -5.53 -5.24 25.64
CA SER A 147 -6.30 -4.11 26.19
C SER A 147 -7.52 -4.56 26.98
N ALA A 148 -8.22 -5.59 26.52
CA ALA A 148 -9.35 -6.18 27.23
C ALA A 148 -8.91 -6.83 28.56
N MET A 149 -7.78 -7.56 28.57
CA MET A 149 -7.20 -8.12 29.80
C MET A 149 -6.85 -7.05 30.83
N VAL A 150 -6.24 -5.93 30.40
CA VAL A 150 -5.91 -4.81 31.28
C VAL A 150 -7.17 -4.15 31.86
N LEU A 151 -8.21 -3.97 31.05
CA LEU A 151 -9.50 -3.45 31.51
C LEU A 151 -10.18 -4.38 32.52
N CYS A 152 -10.18 -5.70 32.26
CA CYS A 152 -10.71 -6.68 33.21
C CYS A 152 -9.95 -6.63 34.55
N LEU A 153 -8.61 -6.60 34.51
CA LEU A 153 -7.78 -6.48 35.72
C LEU A 153 -8.07 -5.19 36.49
N HIS A 154 -8.25 -4.07 35.77
CA HIS A 154 -8.62 -2.80 36.38
C HIS A 154 -10.02 -2.85 37.02
N CYS A 155 -11.01 -3.48 36.38
CA CYS A 155 -12.33 -3.67 36.96
C CYS A 155 -12.29 -4.54 38.23
N PHE A 156 -11.57 -5.67 38.20
CA PHE A 156 -11.42 -6.54 39.38
C PHE A 156 -10.67 -5.87 40.54
N ALA A 157 -9.69 -5.03 40.25
CA ALA A 157 -8.95 -4.28 41.27
C ALA A 157 -9.77 -3.14 41.90
N TYR A 158 -10.85 -2.69 41.26
CA TYR A 158 -11.76 -1.66 41.78
C TYR A 158 -12.91 -2.26 42.62
N ASP A 159 -13.25 -3.53 42.40
CA ASP A 159 -14.30 -4.27 43.13
C ASP A 159 -13.79 -5.01 44.39
N SER A 160 -12.49 -4.91 44.74
CA SER A 160 -11.87 -5.50 45.95
C SER A 160 -11.53 -4.44 46.98
#